data_AF-A0A4Q2IRI4-F1
#
_entry.id   AF-A0A4Q2IRI4-F1
#
_cell.length_a   1.000
_cell.length_b   1.000
_cell.length_c   1.000
_cell.angle_alpha   90.00
_cell.angle_beta   90.00
_cell.angle_gamma   90.00
#
_symmetry.space_group_name_H-M   'P 1'
#
loop_
_entity.id
_entity.type
_entity.pdbx_description
1 polymer ?
#
loop_
_entity_poly.entity_id
_entity_poly.type
_entity_poly.pdbx_seq_one_letter_code
_entity_poly.pdbx_strand_id
1 'polypeptide(L)'
;MKKVIFQIGNGTGEMPAADGGFDRLERVADAPAGWGDYPTIRAYFLGNEIDEETLYGFFPSGFTKQTGLGAAEIAAFISANPGRDGYTFFPFIQDAACFLNVFEQGELQAPGLLATAQAFLDSIGLPVVLADVVTDFSETVHSGYMVAKPVFWRTWFDLAEQIFGLDAKPAMKQAIVDRLASLVLALDGALAIAPFDITAMPCSDSAYLRYWDGMERLNAEKQSFRLDGSRDHLNAFFRLRNKILLACEPRFEASAMNKPVSEASMPVSGDLVYGCITHVPLPVAFPDFVLPFYLGDSQGPERLNLRDWAPEWEPYHPIVAGQLGNFALKNYILKHHPDVKRIGVCLYRKFISRERISGVPAEDNWMMDVVSDSDFEKQDLAGMMAPGEQDFLIGQTCGFTLNGESAGYLLHYSHAHHAEDLLRFTAEAVELGVLQASEVDAFFNEKVFLMGGIEIGVFPAAFWLAAVAAIESTIWACVQRYPVQREGYQTRAWAFCAERLGSYLLLKYLRQQYGDPGYEKFFGQLNLITKGDATLYVPSN
;
A
#
# COMPACT_ATOMS: atom_id res chain seq x y z
N MET A 1 26.79 29.03 -20.07
CA MET A 1 27.34 27.83 -19.39
C MET A 1 28.05 26.96 -20.41
N LYS A 2 29.17 26.34 -20.02
CA LYS A 2 29.86 25.36 -20.85
C LYS A 2 29.02 24.08 -20.89
N LYS A 3 28.90 23.47 -22.07
CA LYS A 3 28.14 22.25 -22.27
C LYS A 3 28.86 21.34 -23.26
N VAL A 4 28.74 20.05 -23.06
CA VAL A 4 29.23 18.99 -23.93
C VAL A 4 28.08 18.02 -24.10
N ILE A 5 27.48 18.01 -25.30
CA ILE A 5 26.32 17.18 -25.59
C ILE A 5 26.67 16.18 -26.69
N PHE A 6 26.63 14.91 -26.32
CA PHE A 6 26.99 13.82 -27.21
C PHE A 6 25.76 13.24 -27.90
N GLN A 7 25.94 12.81 -29.14
CA GLN A 7 25.07 11.84 -29.78
C GLN A 7 25.80 10.49 -29.87
N ILE A 8 25.20 9.46 -29.29
CA ILE A 8 25.75 8.10 -29.28
C ILE A 8 25.44 7.41 -30.61
N GLY A 9 26.46 6.79 -31.21
CA GLY A 9 26.33 6.09 -32.49
C GLY A 9 25.33 4.92 -32.48
N ASN A 10 24.75 4.62 -33.65
CA ASN A 10 23.81 3.50 -33.86
C ASN A 10 24.47 2.13 -34.09
N GLY A 11 25.81 2.07 -34.11
CA GLY A 11 26.58 0.83 -34.27
C GLY A 11 26.73 0.30 -35.71
N THR A 12 26.07 0.88 -36.71
CA THR A 12 26.14 0.42 -38.12
C THR A 12 27.14 1.19 -38.98
N GLY A 13 27.83 2.19 -38.41
CA GLY A 13 28.78 3.05 -39.13
C GLY A 13 28.14 4.08 -40.07
N GLU A 14 26.83 3.95 -40.38
CA GLU A 14 26.05 4.94 -41.12
C GLU A 14 25.36 5.91 -40.18
N MET A 15 25.69 7.20 -40.34
CA MET A 15 25.17 8.28 -39.51
C MET A 15 23.85 8.86 -40.07
N PRO A 16 22.88 9.21 -39.20
CA PRO A 16 21.98 10.33 -39.51
C PRO A 16 22.87 11.57 -39.73
N ALA A 17 22.63 12.35 -40.80
CA ALA A 17 23.39 13.56 -41.06
C ALA A 17 23.51 14.39 -39.77
N ALA A 18 24.74 14.59 -39.28
CA ALA A 18 24.95 15.32 -38.03
C ALA A 18 24.28 16.69 -38.16
N ASP A 19 23.26 16.95 -37.35
CA ASP A 19 22.99 18.32 -36.92
C ASP A 19 24.28 18.78 -36.26
N GLY A 20 25.04 19.66 -36.93
CA GLY A 20 26.46 19.93 -36.68
C GLY A 20 26.84 20.50 -35.31
N GLY A 21 25.98 20.39 -34.30
CA GLY A 21 26.21 20.81 -32.92
C GLY A 21 26.25 19.69 -31.87
N PHE A 22 26.05 18.41 -32.23
CA PHE A 22 26.30 17.29 -31.30
C PHE A 22 27.74 16.78 -31.46
N ASP A 23 28.42 16.55 -30.33
CA ASP A 23 29.68 15.83 -30.33
C ASP A 23 29.42 14.33 -30.53
N ARG A 24 30.28 13.66 -31.31
CA ARG A 24 30.11 12.23 -31.57
C ARG A 24 30.67 11.42 -30.41
N LEU A 25 29.91 10.45 -29.92
CA LEU A 25 30.39 9.43 -28.98
C LEU A 25 30.17 8.03 -29.57
N GLU A 26 31.27 7.34 -29.88
CA GLU A 26 31.22 6.01 -30.48
C GLU A 26 30.83 4.96 -29.44
N ARG A 27 29.98 4.00 -29.84
CA ARG A 27 29.66 2.87 -28.97
C ARG A 27 30.90 2.02 -28.71
N VAL A 28 31.00 1.49 -27.49
CA VAL A 28 32.00 0.49 -27.13
C VAL A 28 31.76 -0.79 -27.94
N ALA A 29 32.74 -1.20 -28.75
CA ALA A 29 32.61 -2.34 -29.68
C ALA A 29 32.31 -3.67 -28.98
N ASP A 30 32.89 -3.90 -27.81
CA ASP A 30 32.75 -5.14 -27.03
C ASP A 30 31.70 -5.03 -25.90
N ALA A 31 30.74 -4.10 -26.02
CA ALA A 31 29.68 -3.95 -25.04
C ALA A 31 28.86 -5.25 -24.91
N PRO A 32 28.58 -5.75 -23.69
CA PRO A 32 27.81 -6.99 -23.55
C PRO A 32 26.40 -6.82 -24.12
N ALA A 33 25.92 -7.83 -24.86
CA ALA A 33 24.64 -7.74 -25.54
C ALA A 33 23.49 -7.41 -24.57
N GLY A 34 22.63 -6.47 -24.96
CA GLY A 34 21.46 -6.03 -24.17
C GLY A 34 21.69 -4.83 -23.25
N TRP A 35 22.91 -4.27 -23.17
CA TRP A 35 23.25 -3.12 -22.31
C TRP A 35 23.00 -1.72 -22.89
N GLY A 36 22.37 -1.60 -24.07
CA GLY A 36 22.03 -0.28 -24.62
C GLY A 36 23.22 0.70 -24.66
N ASP A 37 22.99 1.93 -24.23
CA ASP A 37 23.95 3.05 -24.31
C ASP A 37 24.87 3.15 -23.07
N TYR A 38 24.52 2.48 -21.95
CA TYR A 38 25.23 2.64 -20.68
C TYR A 38 26.74 2.35 -20.74
N PRO A 39 27.23 1.26 -21.38
CA PRO A 39 28.67 0.98 -21.43
C PRO A 39 29.49 2.12 -22.07
N THR A 40 28.88 2.85 -23.01
CA THR A 40 29.50 4.00 -23.67
C THR A 40 29.60 5.19 -22.72
N ILE A 41 28.52 5.49 -21.99
CA ILE A 41 28.48 6.55 -20.98
C ILE A 41 29.47 6.23 -19.85
N ARG A 42 29.50 4.97 -19.41
CA ARG A 42 30.45 4.46 -18.41
C ARG A 42 31.90 4.62 -18.85
N ALA A 43 32.23 4.25 -20.09
CA ALA A 43 33.58 4.42 -20.62
C ALA A 43 34.00 5.91 -20.67
N TYR A 44 33.05 6.81 -20.95
CA TYR A 44 33.31 8.25 -20.92
C TYR A 44 33.67 8.72 -19.50
N PHE A 45 32.85 8.40 -18.49
CA PHE A 45 33.09 8.83 -17.10
C PHE A 45 34.37 8.23 -16.49
N LEU A 46 34.71 6.98 -16.84
CA LEU A 46 35.93 6.34 -16.34
C LEU A 46 37.20 6.80 -17.06
N GLY A 47 37.07 7.28 -18.29
CA GLY A 47 38.21 7.61 -19.17
C GLY A 47 38.53 9.10 -19.28
N ASN A 48 37.71 9.99 -18.73
CA ASN A 48 37.85 11.44 -18.89
C ASN A 48 37.81 12.16 -17.53
N GLU A 49 38.50 13.30 -17.46
CA GLU A 49 38.36 14.23 -16.35
C GLU A 49 37.05 15.02 -16.52
N ILE A 50 36.26 15.09 -15.45
CA ILE A 50 34.92 15.70 -15.46
C ILE A 50 35.01 17.09 -14.83
N ASP A 51 34.55 18.10 -15.57
CA ASP A 51 34.52 19.50 -15.15
C ASP A 51 33.21 19.79 -14.41
N GLU A 52 33.29 20.08 -13.11
CA GLU A 52 32.15 20.28 -12.20
C GLU A 52 31.16 21.36 -12.65
N GLU A 53 31.58 22.33 -13.47
CA GLU A 53 30.72 23.41 -13.95
C GLU A 53 30.22 23.20 -15.39
N THR A 54 30.61 22.11 -16.03
CA THR A 54 30.17 21.75 -17.38
C THR A 54 28.90 20.92 -17.34
N LEU A 55 27.96 21.24 -18.22
CA LEU A 55 26.78 20.42 -18.48
C LEU A 55 27.11 19.28 -19.44
N TYR A 56 26.76 18.05 -19.09
CA TYR A 56 26.96 16.86 -19.91
C TYR A 56 25.62 16.23 -20.30
N GLY A 57 25.48 15.82 -21.56
CA GLY A 57 24.33 15.08 -22.06
C GLY A 57 24.75 13.97 -23.01
N PHE A 58 24.06 12.83 -22.94
CA PHE A 58 24.38 11.62 -23.70
C PHE A 58 23.14 11.13 -24.43
N PHE A 59 22.93 11.63 -25.65
CA PHE A 59 21.68 11.41 -26.38
C PHE A 59 21.76 10.17 -27.28
N PRO A 60 20.71 9.34 -27.34
CA PRO A 60 20.64 8.23 -28.27
C PRO A 60 20.58 8.72 -29.72
N SER A 61 20.95 7.87 -30.69
CA SER A 61 20.91 8.20 -32.12
C SER A 61 19.51 8.57 -32.63
N GLY A 62 18.46 8.16 -31.92
CA GLY A 62 17.06 8.47 -32.24
C GLY A 62 16.54 9.81 -31.68
N PHE A 63 17.33 10.50 -30.85
CA PHE A 63 16.88 11.63 -30.04
C PHE A 63 16.14 12.70 -30.86
N THR A 64 16.76 13.26 -31.91
CA THR A 64 16.17 14.35 -32.72
C THR A 64 14.89 13.92 -33.42
N LYS A 65 14.80 12.66 -33.84
CA LYS A 65 13.57 12.10 -34.44
C LYS A 65 12.45 12.01 -33.41
N GLN A 66 12.77 11.69 -32.16
CA GLN A 66 11.79 11.50 -31.08
C GLN A 66 11.33 12.83 -30.46
N THR A 67 12.24 13.80 -30.30
CA THR A 67 11.97 15.08 -29.63
C THR A 67 11.68 16.22 -30.59
N GLY A 68 12.08 16.10 -31.86
CA GLY A 68 12.11 17.23 -32.80
C GLY A 68 13.19 18.27 -32.50
N LEU A 69 14.10 18.00 -31.55
CA LEU A 69 15.12 18.94 -31.09
C LEU A 69 16.51 18.56 -31.61
N GLY A 70 17.20 19.54 -32.17
CA GLY A 70 18.63 19.46 -32.50
C GLY A 70 19.48 20.09 -31.40
N ALA A 71 20.80 20.07 -31.61
CA ALA A 71 21.76 20.64 -30.68
C ALA A 71 21.55 22.16 -30.48
N ALA A 72 21.08 22.86 -31.52
CA ALA A 72 20.83 24.30 -31.48
C ALA A 72 19.64 24.65 -30.56
N GLU A 73 18.54 23.90 -30.65
CA GLU A 73 17.36 24.10 -29.81
C GLU A 73 17.66 23.81 -28.34
N ILE A 74 18.41 22.73 -28.06
CA ILE A 74 18.90 22.40 -26.72
C ILE A 74 19.76 23.55 -26.18
N ALA A 75 20.70 24.04 -26.99
CA ALA A 75 21.57 25.15 -26.61
C ALA A 75 20.80 26.43 -26.30
N ALA A 76 19.77 26.74 -27.10
CA ALA A 76 18.91 27.88 -26.90
C ALA A 76 18.09 27.76 -25.61
N PHE A 77 17.50 26.60 -25.35
CA PHE A 77 16.73 26.34 -24.13
C PHE A 77 17.57 26.47 -22.85
N ILE A 78 18.78 25.89 -22.86
CA ILE A 78 19.75 26.02 -21.74
C ILE A 78 20.11 27.50 -21.52
N SER A 79 20.34 28.25 -22.60
CA SER A 79 20.72 29.66 -22.52
C SER A 79 19.58 30.54 -22.01
N ALA A 80 18.33 30.20 -22.34
CA ALA A 80 17.14 30.89 -21.84
C ALA A 80 16.84 30.60 -20.37
N ASN A 81 17.38 29.50 -19.82
CA ASN A 81 17.15 29.05 -18.45
C ASN A 81 18.49 28.88 -17.70
N PRO A 82 19.26 29.96 -17.45
CA PRO A 82 20.58 29.87 -16.85
C PRO A 82 20.52 29.44 -15.37
N GLY A 83 21.63 28.90 -14.86
CA GLY A 83 21.82 28.65 -13.42
C GLY A 83 21.13 27.39 -12.90
N ARG A 84 20.82 26.44 -13.78
CA ARG A 84 20.21 25.14 -13.42
C ARG A 84 21.27 24.06 -13.35
N ASP A 85 21.00 23.03 -12.56
CA ASP A 85 21.83 21.84 -12.44
C ASP A 85 21.53 20.83 -13.53
N GLY A 86 20.33 20.87 -14.12
CA GLY A 86 19.96 20.01 -15.23
C GLY A 86 18.77 20.48 -16.06
N TYR A 87 18.64 19.89 -17.24
CA TYR A 87 17.64 20.18 -18.26
C TYR A 87 17.11 18.88 -18.84
N THR A 88 15.79 18.70 -18.88
CA THR A 88 15.15 17.45 -19.33
C THR A 88 14.37 17.65 -20.63
N PHE A 89 14.37 16.62 -21.47
CA PHE A 89 13.82 16.63 -22.84
C PHE A 89 13.04 15.34 -23.14
N PHE A 90 12.22 14.88 -22.18
CA PHE A 90 11.54 13.59 -22.28
C PHE A 90 10.37 13.65 -23.28
N PRO A 91 10.39 12.92 -24.41
CA PRO A 91 9.40 13.10 -25.48
C PRO A 91 8.11 12.29 -25.28
N PHE A 92 8.04 11.43 -24.25
CA PHE A 92 6.94 10.48 -24.08
C PHE A 92 5.91 11.03 -23.10
N ILE A 93 5.11 12.00 -23.55
CA ILE A 93 4.08 12.65 -22.71
C ILE A 93 3.12 11.62 -22.09
N GLN A 94 2.74 10.59 -22.84
CA GLN A 94 1.86 9.54 -22.35
C GLN A 94 2.48 8.74 -21.20
N ASP A 95 3.79 8.49 -21.26
CA ASP A 95 4.51 7.78 -20.21
C ASP A 95 4.65 8.67 -18.97
N ALA A 96 4.97 9.95 -19.19
CA ALA A 96 5.08 10.94 -18.12
C ALA A 96 3.74 11.26 -17.47
N ALA A 97 2.62 11.17 -18.20
CA ALA A 97 1.30 11.56 -17.70
C ALA A 97 0.54 10.37 -17.11
N CYS A 98 0.51 9.22 -17.79
CA CYS A 98 -0.39 8.12 -17.42
C CYS A 98 0.09 7.26 -16.27
N PHE A 99 1.37 7.35 -15.89
CA PHE A 99 1.97 6.55 -14.83
C PHE A 99 2.42 7.47 -13.68
N LEU A 100 2.39 6.94 -12.46
CA LEU A 100 2.89 7.61 -11.24
C LEU A 100 4.39 7.90 -11.39
N ASN A 101 5.13 6.95 -11.97
CA ASN A 101 6.54 7.09 -12.27
C ASN A 101 6.98 6.16 -13.41
N VAL A 102 8.22 6.35 -13.86
CA VAL A 102 8.81 5.57 -14.96
C VAL A 102 9.01 4.09 -14.63
N PHE A 103 9.07 3.68 -13.35
CA PHE A 103 9.17 2.26 -12.97
C PHE A 103 7.83 1.54 -13.08
N GLU A 104 6.72 2.18 -12.68
CA GLU A 104 5.36 1.68 -12.94
C GLU A 104 5.18 1.48 -14.46
N GLN A 105 5.58 2.47 -15.27
CA GLN A 105 5.55 2.37 -16.72
C GLN A 105 6.45 1.25 -17.28
N GLY A 106 7.64 1.08 -16.67
CA GLY A 106 8.61 0.06 -17.07
C GLY A 106 8.11 -1.37 -16.86
N GLU A 107 7.30 -1.62 -15.83
CA GLU A 107 6.69 -2.92 -15.57
C GLU A 107 5.80 -3.39 -16.75
N LEU A 108 5.09 -2.44 -17.39
CA LEU A 108 4.27 -2.74 -18.56
C LEU A 108 5.10 -3.14 -19.79
N GLN A 109 6.30 -2.55 -19.91
CA GLN A 109 7.21 -2.82 -21.04
C GLN A 109 8.04 -4.08 -20.81
N ALA A 110 8.43 -4.34 -19.57
CA ALA A 110 9.29 -5.42 -19.15
C ALA A 110 8.82 -5.95 -17.78
N PRO A 111 7.93 -6.97 -17.76
CA PRO A 111 7.44 -7.55 -16.52
C PRO A 111 8.58 -8.00 -15.58
N GLY A 112 8.45 -7.68 -14.30
CA GLY A 112 9.45 -7.88 -13.25
C GLY A 112 10.45 -6.73 -13.08
N LEU A 113 10.35 -5.65 -13.87
CA LEU A 113 11.23 -4.49 -13.76
C LEU A 113 11.06 -3.77 -12.42
N LEU A 114 9.82 -3.52 -11.99
CA LEU A 114 9.55 -2.79 -10.75
C LEU A 114 10.08 -3.57 -9.54
N ALA A 115 9.81 -4.88 -9.48
CA ALA A 115 10.29 -5.75 -8.42
C ALA A 115 11.82 -5.84 -8.39
N THR A 116 12.46 -5.94 -9.56
CA THR A 116 13.93 -5.99 -9.67
C THR A 116 14.56 -4.65 -9.23
N ALA A 117 13.96 -3.53 -9.63
CA ALA A 117 14.42 -2.21 -9.22
C ALA A 117 14.23 -1.98 -7.71
N GLN A 118 13.10 -2.40 -7.13
CA GLN A 118 12.84 -2.30 -5.70
C GLN A 118 13.85 -3.13 -4.90
N ALA A 119 14.06 -4.40 -5.28
CA ALA A 119 15.04 -5.26 -4.62
C ALA A 119 16.47 -4.68 -4.67
N PHE A 120 16.83 -4.02 -5.78
CA PHE A 120 18.08 -3.27 -5.87
C PHE A 120 18.15 -2.13 -4.84
N LEU A 121 17.14 -1.27 -4.75
CA LEU A 121 17.11 -0.18 -3.77
C LEU A 121 17.16 -0.69 -2.33
N ASP A 122 16.42 -1.75 -2.03
CA ASP A 122 16.42 -2.40 -0.72
C ASP A 122 17.83 -2.92 -0.36
N SER A 123 18.52 -3.55 -1.33
CA SER A 123 19.87 -4.09 -1.14
C SER A 123 20.93 -3.03 -0.83
N ILE A 124 20.74 -1.80 -1.29
CA ILE A 124 21.64 -0.68 -1.03
C ILE A 124 21.16 0.17 0.15
N GLY A 125 20.08 -0.27 0.83
CA GLY A 125 19.52 0.37 2.01
C GLY A 125 18.88 1.73 1.71
N LEU A 126 18.42 1.96 0.48
CA LEU A 126 17.72 3.19 0.12
C LEU A 126 16.23 3.05 0.48
N PRO A 127 15.71 3.78 1.48
CA PRO A 127 14.37 3.56 2.03
C PRO A 127 13.29 4.22 1.16
N VAL A 128 13.17 3.75 -0.08
CA VAL A 128 12.26 4.30 -1.09
C VAL A 128 11.39 3.17 -1.62
N VAL A 129 10.07 3.33 -1.51
CA VAL A 129 9.10 2.41 -2.10
C VAL A 129 8.74 2.93 -3.49
N LEU A 130 9.30 2.33 -4.54
CA LEU A 130 9.12 2.78 -5.92
C LEU A 130 7.65 2.80 -6.36
N ALA A 131 6.81 1.93 -5.80
CA ALA A 131 5.38 1.92 -6.08
C ALA A 131 4.63 3.18 -5.59
N ASP A 132 5.18 3.85 -4.57
CA ASP A 132 4.56 5.03 -3.94
C ASP A 132 5.15 6.35 -4.45
N VAL A 133 6.25 6.30 -5.22
CA VAL A 133 6.88 7.50 -5.78
C VAL A 133 5.97 8.10 -6.85
N VAL A 134 5.56 9.35 -6.65
CA VAL A 134 4.79 10.11 -7.62
C VAL A 134 5.68 11.20 -8.20
N THR A 135 5.95 11.10 -9.50
CA THR A 135 6.70 12.08 -10.30
C THR A 135 5.76 12.86 -11.20
N ASP A 136 6.14 14.07 -11.59
CA ASP A 136 5.45 14.85 -12.64
C ASP A 136 6.35 15.06 -13.87
N PHE A 137 5.91 15.86 -14.83
CA PHE A 137 6.66 16.17 -16.05
C PHE A 137 8.06 16.74 -15.81
N SER A 138 8.32 17.36 -14.66
CA SER A 138 9.63 17.94 -14.34
C SER A 138 10.67 16.89 -13.95
N GLU A 139 10.24 15.76 -13.41
CA GLU A 139 11.09 14.70 -12.86
C GLU A 139 11.05 13.41 -13.68
N THR A 140 10.03 13.24 -14.53
CA THR A 140 9.92 12.07 -15.41
C THR A 140 10.86 12.21 -16.59
N VAL A 141 11.99 11.51 -16.55
CA VAL A 141 13.00 11.51 -17.61
C VAL A 141 13.81 10.21 -17.63
N HIS A 142 14.18 9.74 -18.81
CA HIS A 142 15.24 8.73 -18.94
C HIS A 142 16.61 9.39 -19.12
N SER A 143 17.68 8.75 -18.65
CA SER A 143 19.06 9.28 -18.69
C SER A 143 19.47 9.81 -20.07
N GLY A 144 19.04 9.16 -21.16
CA GLY A 144 19.27 9.57 -22.54
C GLY A 144 18.53 10.82 -23.02
N TYR A 145 17.75 11.50 -22.17
CA TYR A 145 17.00 12.72 -22.51
C TYR A 145 17.28 13.85 -21.53
N MET A 146 18.49 13.88 -20.96
CA MET A 146 18.88 14.88 -19.98
C MET A 146 20.27 15.47 -20.27
N VAL A 147 20.42 16.74 -19.95
CA VAL A 147 21.71 17.43 -19.87
C VAL A 147 21.87 17.92 -18.43
N ALA A 148 22.92 17.51 -17.73
CA ALA A 148 23.08 17.84 -16.31
C ALA A 148 24.54 18.08 -15.92
N LYS A 149 24.74 18.76 -14.79
CA LYS A 149 26.05 18.95 -14.16
C LYS A 149 26.52 17.67 -13.46
N PRO A 150 27.82 17.54 -13.15
CA PRO A 150 28.37 16.38 -12.44
C PRO A 150 27.74 16.08 -11.09
N VAL A 151 27.19 17.09 -10.37
CA VAL A 151 26.45 16.86 -9.12
C VAL A 151 25.30 15.86 -9.29
N PHE A 152 24.60 15.89 -10.42
CA PHE A 152 23.59 14.89 -10.77
C PHE A 152 24.24 13.58 -11.26
N TRP A 153 25.19 13.69 -12.20
CA TRP A 153 25.76 12.51 -12.87
C TRP A 153 26.53 11.60 -11.92
N ARG A 154 27.14 12.12 -10.85
CA ARG A 154 27.81 11.32 -9.82
C ARG A 154 26.83 10.39 -9.12
N THR A 155 25.73 10.92 -8.59
CA THR A 155 24.70 10.13 -7.92
C THR A 155 24.09 9.09 -8.86
N TRP A 156 23.77 9.49 -10.09
CA TRP A 156 23.26 8.57 -11.10
C TRP A 156 24.28 7.47 -11.45
N PHE A 157 25.55 7.84 -11.63
CA PHE A 157 26.62 6.92 -12.02
C PHE A 157 26.94 5.92 -10.91
N ASP A 158 26.97 6.36 -9.65
CA ASP A 158 27.18 5.49 -8.49
C ASP A 158 26.07 4.42 -8.37
N LEU A 159 24.82 4.79 -8.64
CA LEU A 159 23.71 3.83 -8.70
C LEU A 159 23.83 2.91 -9.91
N ALA A 160 24.18 3.46 -11.08
CA ALA A 160 24.28 2.69 -12.30
C ALA A 160 25.44 1.67 -12.27
N GLU A 161 26.56 1.98 -11.62
CA GLU A 161 27.67 1.05 -11.42
C GLU A 161 27.29 -0.12 -10.52
N GLN A 162 26.47 0.13 -9.49
CA GLN A 162 25.96 -0.95 -8.65
C GLN A 162 25.02 -1.87 -9.44
N ILE A 163 24.13 -1.32 -10.26
CA ILE A 163 23.30 -2.10 -11.17
C ILE A 163 24.14 -2.89 -12.18
N PHE A 164 25.23 -2.29 -12.67
CA PHE A 164 26.17 -2.97 -13.57
C PHE A 164 26.69 -4.28 -12.96
N GLY A 165 27.00 -4.27 -11.67
CA GLY A 165 27.44 -5.43 -10.90
C GLY A 165 26.37 -6.45 -10.49
N LEU A 166 25.06 -6.13 -10.57
CA LEU A 166 23.99 -7.04 -10.13
C LEU A 166 23.96 -8.37 -10.90
N ASP A 167 23.39 -9.43 -10.33
CA ASP A 167 23.10 -10.66 -11.10
C ASP A 167 21.70 -10.59 -11.72
N ALA A 168 21.61 -9.99 -12.92
CA ALA A 168 20.37 -9.81 -13.66
C ALA A 168 20.62 -9.80 -15.18
N LYS A 169 19.59 -10.06 -15.97
CA LYS A 169 19.68 -10.01 -17.44
C LYS A 169 20.12 -8.59 -17.89
N PRO A 170 21.07 -8.46 -18.83
CA PRO A 170 21.54 -7.15 -19.32
C PRO A 170 20.43 -6.18 -19.73
N ALA A 171 19.40 -6.67 -20.44
CA ALA A 171 18.27 -5.84 -20.86
C ALA A 171 17.46 -5.29 -19.68
N MET A 172 17.30 -6.07 -18.60
CA MET A 172 16.62 -5.63 -17.38
C MET A 172 17.43 -4.54 -16.69
N LYS A 173 18.74 -4.75 -16.56
CA LYS A 173 19.66 -3.75 -15.98
C LYS A 173 19.64 -2.44 -16.75
N GLN A 174 19.73 -2.50 -18.07
CA GLN A 174 19.66 -1.31 -18.92
C GLN A 174 18.34 -0.56 -18.73
N ALA A 175 17.21 -1.29 -18.68
CA ALA A 175 15.90 -0.67 -18.48
C ALA A 175 15.77 0.05 -17.12
N ILE A 176 16.43 -0.46 -16.07
CA ILE A 176 16.49 0.19 -14.75
C ILE A 176 17.45 1.39 -14.79
N VAL A 177 18.64 1.25 -15.39
CA VAL A 177 19.63 2.34 -15.53
C VAL A 177 19.06 3.55 -16.28
N ASP A 178 18.28 3.32 -17.33
CA ASP A 178 17.62 4.40 -18.07
C ASP A 178 16.68 5.21 -17.18
N ARG A 179 16.06 4.57 -16.18
CA ARG A 179 15.06 5.18 -15.28
C ARG A 179 15.65 5.79 -14.02
N LEU A 180 16.91 5.51 -13.71
CA LEU A 180 17.60 6.08 -12.55
C LEU A 180 17.62 7.62 -12.58
N ALA A 181 17.60 8.25 -13.75
CA ALA A 181 17.55 9.70 -13.85
C ALA A 181 16.30 10.26 -13.15
N SER A 182 15.12 9.68 -13.38
CA SER A 182 13.90 10.07 -12.67
C SER A 182 13.99 9.82 -11.17
N LEU A 183 14.62 8.70 -10.75
CA LEU A 183 14.79 8.40 -9.34
C LEU A 183 15.67 9.43 -8.63
N VAL A 184 16.80 9.80 -9.22
CA VAL A 184 17.70 10.82 -8.65
C VAL A 184 16.96 12.15 -8.52
N LEU A 185 16.22 12.57 -9.55
CA LEU A 185 15.43 13.80 -9.50
C LEU A 185 14.33 13.77 -8.44
N ALA A 186 13.65 12.64 -8.27
CA ALA A 186 12.60 12.49 -7.28
C ALA A 186 13.12 12.50 -5.83
N LEU A 187 14.36 12.05 -5.61
CA LEU A 187 14.96 11.95 -4.27
C LEU A 187 15.78 13.17 -3.88
N ASP A 188 16.37 13.88 -4.84
CA ASP A 188 17.21 15.04 -4.60
C ASP A 188 16.50 16.35 -4.98
N GLY A 189 15.67 16.82 -4.06
CA GLY A 189 14.95 18.09 -4.21
C GLY A 189 15.85 19.34 -4.18
N ALA A 190 17.16 19.20 -3.97
CA ALA A 190 18.09 20.33 -4.03
C ALA A 190 18.54 20.65 -5.47
N LEU A 191 18.40 19.72 -6.41
CA LEU A 191 18.76 19.91 -7.80
C LEU A 191 17.82 20.91 -8.49
N ALA A 192 18.37 22.01 -8.98
CA ALA A 192 17.60 22.98 -9.75
C ALA A 192 17.44 22.50 -11.21
N ILE A 193 16.29 21.93 -11.54
CA ILE A 193 16.01 21.42 -12.91
C ILE A 193 15.16 22.42 -13.72
N ALA A 194 15.41 22.49 -15.03
CA ALA A 194 14.53 23.14 -15.99
C ALA A 194 13.99 22.13 -17.02
N PRO A 195 12.72 21.71 -16.90
CA PRO A 195 12.12 20.81 -17.89
C PRO A 195 11.74 21.57 -19.16
N PHE A 196 12.09 21.00 -20.33
CA PHE A 196 11.54 21.46 -21.59
C PHE A 196 10.04 21.16 -21.63
N ASP A 197 9.26 22.03 -22.27
CA ASP A 197 7.83 21.84 -22.41
C ASP A 197 7.52 20.57 -23.22
N ILE A 198 7.08 19.54 -22.51
CA ILE A 198 6.77 18.23 -23.10
C ILE A 198 5.65 18.30 -24.13
N THR A 199 4.76 19.30 -24.01
CA THR A 199 3.65 19.49 -24.93
C THR A 199 4.09 20.08 -26.27
N ALA A 200 5.29 20.68 -26.32
CA ALA A 200 5.87 21.21 -27.55
C ALA A 200 6.62 20.14 -28.37
N MET A 201 6.83 18.94 -27.81
CA MET A 201 7.51 17.83 -28.49
C MET A 201 6.52 16.94 -29.28
N PRO A 202 6.98 16.25 -30.34
CA PRO A 202 6.14 15.34 -31.11
C PRO A 202 5.54 14.23 -30.23
N CYS A 203 4.22 14.04 -30.31
CA CYS A 203 3.58 12.88 -29.69
C CYS A 203 3.98 11.60 -30.45
N SER A 204 4.65 10.67 -29.77
CA SER A 204 5.14 9.44 -30.39
C SER A 204 4.04 8.45 -30.79
N ASP A 205 2.83 8.59 -30.23
CA ASP A 205 1.70 7.70 -30.49
C ASP A 205 0.41 8.49 -30.75
N SER A 206 -0.08 8.40 -31.98
CA SER A 206 -1.27 9.13 -32.43
C SER A 206 -2.55 8.70 -31.70
N ALA A 207 -2.59 7.53 -31.07
CA ALA A 207 -3.74 7.08 -30.27
C ALA A 207 -4.02 8.02 -29.09
N TYR A 208 -2.98 8.66 -28.55
CA TYR A 208 -3.06 9.55 -27.39
C TYR A 208 -3.44 11.00 -27.74
N LEU A 209 -3.34 11.41 -29.01
CA LEU A 209 -3.67 12.77 -29.44
C LEU A 209 -5.10 13.18 -29.09
N ARG A 210 -6.06 12.25 -29.11
CA ARG A 210 -7.46 12.51 -28.73
C ARG A 210 -7.67 12.77 -27.23
N TYR A 211 -6.65 12.53 -26.41
CA TYR A 211 -6.66 12.71 -24.96
C TYR A 211 -5.60 13.71 -24.49
N TRP A 212 -5.14 14.59 -25.40
CA TRP A 212 -4.07 15.55 -25.12
C TRP A 212 -4.32 16.39 -23.86
N ASP A 213 -5.47 17.07 -23.77
CA ASP A 213 -5.88 17.83 -22.57
C ASP A 213 -5.96 16.93 -21.32
N GLY A 214 -6.24 15.64 -21.51
CA GLY A 214 -6.22 14.65 -20.46
C GLY A 214 -4.83 14.40 -19.89
N MET A 215 -3.77 14.47 -20.71
CA MET A 215 -2.38 14.31 -20.26
C MET A 215 -1.95 15.45 -19.34
N GLU A 216 -2.27 16.69 -19.71
CA GLU A 216 -1.98 17.87 -18.88
C GLU A 216 -2.74 17.81 -17.55
N ARG A 217 -4.01 17.38 -17.59
CA ARG A 217 -4.82 17.20 -16.39
C ARG A 217 -4.26 16.10 -15.48
N LEU A 218 -3.82 14.97 -16.02
CA LEU A 218 -3.17 13.92 -15.23
C LEU A 218 -1.92 14.45 -14.53
N ASN A 219 -1.09 15.22 -15.23
CA ASN A 219 0.07 15.86 -14.64
C ASN A 219 -0.30 16.85 -13.53
N ALA A 220 -1.34 17.66 -13.72
CA ALA A 220 -1.83 18.59 -12.72
C ALA A 220 -2.35 17.89 -11.44
N GLU A 221 -3.01 16.74 -11.58
CA GLU A 221 -3.42 15.94 -10.41
C GLU A 221 -2.20 15.40 -9.65
N LYS A 222 -1.15 14.93 -10.36
CA LYS A 222 0.10 14.51 -9.70
C LYS A 222 0.78 15.66 -8.97
N GLN A 223 0.88 16.84 -9.60
CA GLN A 223 1.43 18.05 -8.97
C GLN A 223 0.62 18.44 -7.73
N SER A 224 -0.71 18.41 -7.80
CA SER A 224 -1.58 18.75 -6.68
C SER A 224 -1.42 17.77 -5.52
N PHE A 225 -1.39 16.45 -5.80
CA PHE A 225 -1.09 15.43 -4.79
C PHE A 225 0.26 15.67 -4.10
N ARG A 226 1.29 16.05 -4.85
CA ARG A 226 2.62 16.32 -4.28
C ARG A 226 2.66 17.59 -3.42
N LEU A 227 1.78 18.55 -3.70
CA LEU A 227 1.69 19.80 -2.94
C LEU A 227 0.97 19.62 -1.59
N ASP A 228 -0.13 18.87 -1.55
CA ASP A 228 -0.99 18.78 -0.36
C ASP A 228 -1.22 17.37 0.20
N GLY A 229 -0.75 16.33 -0.48
CA GLY A 229 -0.90 14.93 -0.08
C GLY A 229 -2.32 14.37 -0.21
N SER A 230 -3.27 15.12 -0.77
CA SER A 230 -4.67 14.71 -0.84
C SER A 230 -4.87 13.53 -1.79
N ARG A 231 -5.39 12.42 -1.25
CA ARG A 231 -5.69 11.22 -2.03
C ARG A 231 -6.80 11.43 -3.07
N ASP A 232 -7.57 12.51 -2.99
CA ASP A 232 -8.57 12.85 -4.01
C ASP A 232 -7.93 13.15 -5.36
N HIS A 233 -6.73 13.75 -5.36
CA HIS A 233 -5.95 13.99 -6.57
C HIS A 233 -5.50 12.68 -7.21
N LEU A 234 -4.99 11.72 -6.41
CA LEU A 234 -4.66 10.39 -6.92
C LEU A 234 -5.90 9.63 -7.42
N ASN A 235 -7.04 9.75 -6.75
CA ASN A 235 -8.29 9.14 -7.21
C ASN A 235 -8.76 9.73 -8.55
N ALA A 236 -8.67 11.06 -8.71
CA ALA A 236 -8.97 11.74 -9.97
C ALA A 236 -8.00 11.32 -11.09
N PHE A 237 -6.71 11.26 -10.77
CA PHE A 237 -5.65 10.75 -11.62
C PHE A 237 -5.94 9.32 -12.09
N PHE A 238 -6.18 8.37 -11.18
CA PHE A 238 -6.44 6.96 -11.50
C PHE A 238 -7.68 6.78 -12.37
N ARG A 239 -8.77 7.53 -12.11
CA ARG A 239 -9.98 7.48 -12.94
C ARG A 239 -9.69 7.93 -14.37
N LEU A 240 -8.98 9.05 -14.53
CA LEU A 240 -8.68 9.60 -15.85
C LEU A 240 -7.64 8.75 -16.59
N ARG A 241 -6.59 8.29 -15.92
CA ARG A 241 -5.52 7.49 -16.55
C ARG A 241 -6.07 6.17 -17.08
N ASN A 242 -6.92 5.49 -16.31
CA ASN A 242 -7.45 4.18 -16.69
C ASN A 242 -8.32 4.32 -17.93
N LYS A 243 -9.11 5.39 -18.03
CA LYS A 243 -9.89 5.70 -19.24
C LYS A 243 -9.00 5.88 -20.47
N ILE A 244 -7.86 6.55 -20.32
CA ILE A 244 -6.96 6.84 -21.45
C ILE A 244 -6.15 5.61 -21.83
N LEU A 245 -5.54 4.93 -20.86
CA LEU A 245 -4.73 3.73 -21.10
C LEU A 245 -5.55 2.58 -21.68
N LEU A 246 -6.78 2.33 -21.19
CA LEU A 246 -7.68 1.33 -21.79
C LEU A 246 -8.00 1.61 -23.26
N ALA A 247 -8.01 2.88 -23.64
CA ALA A 247 -8.34 3.27 -24.99
C ALA A 247 -7.12 3.23 -25.92
N CYS A 248 -5.91 3.41 -25.38
CA CYS A 248 -4.71 3.72 -26.17
C CYS A 248 -3.55 2.73 -26.02
N GLU A 249 -3.46 1.95 -24.94
CA GLU A 249 -2.35 1.01 -24.71
C GLU A 249 -2.85 -0.43 -24.76
N PRO A 250 -2.59 -1.17 -25.86
CA PRO A 250 -3.06 -2.54 -26.03
C PRO A 250 -2.55 -3.53 -24.97
N ARG A 251 -1.38 -3.26 -24.38
CA ARG A 251 -0.83 -4.08 -23.28
C ARG A 251 -1.46 -3.72 -21.94
N PHE A 252 -2.12 -2.57 -21.85
CA PHE A 252 -2.80 -2.15 -20.65
C PHE A 252 -4.14 -2.85 -20.59
N GLU A 253 -4.17 -3.95 -19.85
CA GLU A 253 -5.43 -4.45 -19.33
C GLU A 253 -5.73 -3.68 -18.04
N ALA A 254 -6.97 -3.23 -17.85
CA ALA A 254 -7.39 -2.71 -16.54
C ALA A 254 -7.08 -3.70 -15.40
N SER A 255 -6.96 -5.00 -15.73
CA SER A 255 -6.61 -6.13 -14.85
C SER A 255 -5.10 -6.38 -14.68
N ALA A 256 -4.23 -5.83 -15.54
CA ALA A 256 -2.80 -6.17 -15.59
C ALA A 256 -1.87 -5.18 -14.86
N MET A 257 -2.34 -3.97 -14.53
CA MET A 257 -1.63 -3.04 -13.63
C MET A 257 -2.49 -2.56 -12.45
N ASN A 258 -3.79 -2.88 -12.46
CA ASN A 258 -4.51 -3.18 -11.22
C ASN A 258 -4.66 -4.70 -11.17
N LYS A 259 -3.65 -5.43 -10.68
CA LYS A 259 -3.98 -6.74 -10.11
C LYS A 259 -4.58 -6.47 -8.74
N PRO A 260 -5.89 -6.74 -8.52
CA PRO A 260 -6.32 -7.08 -7.18
C PRO A 260 -5.45 -8.26 -6.74
N VAL A 261 -5.14 -8.34 -5.44
CA VAL A 261 -4.85 -9.62 -4.80
C VAL A 261 -5.84 -10.63 -5.38
N SER A 262 -5.31 -11.72 -5.96
CA SER A 262 -6.05 -12.74 -6.71
C SER A 262 -7.56 -12.76 -6.43
N GLU A 263 -8.38 -12.46 -7.43
CA GLU A 263 -9.75 -12.98 -7.48
C GLU A 263 -9.66 -14.50 -7.63
N ALA A 264 -9.40 -15.17 -6.50
CA ALA A 264 -10.00 -16.46 -6.27
C ALA A 264 -11.51 -16.25 -6.34
N SER A 265 -12.18 -17.12 -7.07
CA SER A 265 -13.62 -17.17 -7.34
C SER A 265 -14.49 -16.46 -6.31
N MET A 266 -14.88 -15.24 -6.60
CA MET A 266 -15.70 -14.42 -5.73
C MET A 266 -17.16 -14.41 -6.17
N PRO A 267 -18.08 -14.94 -5.36
CA PRO A 267 -19.41 -14.38 -5.24
C PRO A 267 -19.36 -13.25 -4.18
N VAL A 268 -18.66 -12.13 -4.44
CA VAL A 268 -18.99 -10.87 -3.75
C VAL A 268 -20.29 -10.40 -4.38
N SER A 269 -21.41 -10.73 -3.75
CA SER A 269 -22.52 -9.78 -3.81
C SER A 269 -21.95 -8.45 -3.32
N GLY A 270 -22.08 -7.36 -4.07
CA GLY A 270 -21.57 -6.02 -3.72
C GLY A 270 -22.02 -5.48 -2.35
N ASP A 271 -22.77 -6.26 -1.59
CA ASP A 271 -23.27 -6.02 -0.26
C ASP A 271 -22.32 -6.42 0.89
N LEU A 272 -21.29 -7.28 0.69
CA LEU A 272 -20.43 -7.79 1.79
C LEU A 272 -18.93 -7.79 1.45
N VAL A 273 -18.10 -7.21 2.34
CA VAL A 273 -16.64 -7.39 2.36
C VAL A 273 -16.24 -8.10 3.64
N TYR A 274 -15.38 -9.12 3.58
CA TYR A 274 -14.99 -9.91 4.74
C TYR A 274 -13.47 -9.92 4.92
N GLY A 275 -12.96 -9.49 6.08
CA GLY A 275 -11.53 -9.50 6.42
C GLY A 275 -11.16 -10.58 7.44
N CYS A 276 -10.00 -11.20 7.27
CA CYS A 276 -9.39 -12.12 8.23
C CYS A 276 -8.08 -11.55 8.75
N ILE A 277 -7.98 -11.29 10.05
CA ILE A 277 -6.77 -10.71 10.63
C ILE A 277 -5.78 -11.79 11.05
N THR A 278 -4.53 -11.68 10.60
CA THR A 278 -3.48 -12.65 10.92
C THR A 278 -2.11 -12.02 11.15
N HIS A 279 -1.36 -12.54 12.13
CA HIS A 279 0.06 -12.23 12.36
C HIS A 279 0.96 -13.46 12.15
N VAL A 280 0.37 -14.58 11.71
CA VAL A 280 1.02 -15.85 11.35
C VAL A 280 0.51 -16.33 9.99
N PRO A 281 1.15 -17.32 9.35
CA PRO A 281 0.53 -18.02 8.22
C PRO A 281 -0.83 -18.59 8.61
N LEU A 282 -1.81 -18.49 7.70
CA LEU A 282 -3.13 -19.06 7.93
C LEU A 282 -3.01 -20.59 8.08
N PRO A 283 -3.62 -21.18 9.12
CA PRO A 283 -3.53 -22.63 9.36
C PRO A 283 -4.35 -23.45 8.37
N VAL A 284 -5.34 -22.82 7.74
CA VAL A 284 -6.25 -23.40 6.74
C VAL A 284 -6.58 -22.35 5.68
N ALA A 285 -7.02 -22.79 4.51
CA ALA A 285 -7.54 -21.91 3.48
C ALA A 285 -8.94 -21.42 3.86
N PHE A 286 -9.11 -20.11 4.08
CA PHE A 286 -10.44 -19.52 4.25
C PHE A 286 -11.16 -19.43 2.89
N PRO A 287 -12.50 -19.32 2.88
CA PRO A 287 -13.26 -19.08 1.64
C PRO A 287 -12.72 -17.89 0.85
N ASP A 288 -12.80 -17.96 -0.48
CA ASP A 288 -12.25 -16.94 -1.40
C ASP A 288 -12.72 -15.50 -1.12
N PHE A 289 -13.90 -15.34 -0.49
CA PHE A 289 -14.42 -14.02 -0.13
C PHE A 289 -13.86 -13.40 1.15
N VAL A 290 -13.03 -14.15 1.87
CA VAL A 290 -12.40 -13.72 3.11
C VAL A 290 -10.99 -13.24 2.80
N LEU A 291 -10.79 -11.93 2.88
CA LEU A 291 -9.55 -11.24 2.56
C LEU A 291 -8.59 -11.25 3.75
N PRO A 292 -7.41 -11.89 3.67
CA PRO A 292 -6.48 -11.92 4.78
C PRO A 292 -5.66 -10.63 4.89
N PHE A 293 -5.68 -10.00 6.07
CA PHE A 293 -4.88 -8.84 6.45
C PHE A 293 -3.73 -9.27 7.36
N TYR A 294 -2.50 -9.00 6.92
CA TYR A 294 -1.28 -9.52 7.52
C TYR A 294 -0.60 -8.48 8.40
N LEU A 295 -0.22 -8.89 9.62
CA LEU A 295 0.44 -8.08 10.64
C LEU A 295 1.82 -8.65 10.99
N GLY A 296 2.67 -7.82 11.60
CA GLY A 296 3.98 -8.22 12.10
C GLY A 296 4.86 -8.87 11.02
N ASP A 297 5.52 -9.97 11.40
CA ASP A 297 6.43 -10.73 10.53
C ASP A 297 5.71 -11.52 9.42
N SER A 298 4.38 -11.62 9.48
CA SER A 298 3.59 -12.28 8.43
C SER A 298 3.22 -11.34 7.27
N GLN A 299 3.62 -10.07 7.33
CA GLN A 299 3.54 -9.19 6.17
C GLN A 299 4.47 -9.66 5.05
N GLY A 300 4.15 -9.36 3.80
CA GLY A 300 4.96 -9.77 2.66
C GLY A 300 4.47 -9.23 1.32
N PRO A 301 5.24 -9.45 0.24
CA PRO A 301 4.82 -9.04 -1.10
C PRO A 301 3.48 -9.69 -1.47
N GLU A 302 2.66 -8.97 -2.24
CA GLU A 302 1.36 -9.44 -2.76
C GLU A 302 0.31 -9.78 -1.69
N ARG A 303 0.47 -9.26 -0.46
CA ARG A 303 -0.47 -9.43 0.67
C ARG A 303 -1.16 -8.11 1.00
N LEU A 304 -2.32 -8.17 1.67
CA LEU A 304 -2.90 -6.99 2.28
C LEU A 304 -2.19 -6.74 3.61
N ASN A 305 -1.11 -5.96 3.59
CA ASN A 305 -0.29 -5.74 4.78
C ASN A 305 -0.76 -4.56 5.62
N LEU A 306 -0.54 -4.63 6.93
CA LEU A 306 -0.71 -3.47 7.81
C LEU A 306 0.07 -2.26 7.32
N ARG A 307 1.34 -2.44 6.91
CA ARG A 307 2.22 -1.35 6.45
C ARG A 307 1.70 -0.62 5.21
N ASP A 308 0.87 -1.27 4.39
CA ASP A 308 0.33 -0.66 3.17
C ASP A 308 -0.98 0.08 3.45
N TRP A 309 -1.75 -0.41 4.42
CA TRP A 309 -3.11 0.03 4.67
C TRP A 309 -3.27 0.93 5.90
N ALA A 310 -2.36 0.86 6.86
CA ALA A 310 -2.32 1.71 8.05
C ALA A 310 -0.86 1.83 8.56
N PRO A 311 0.06 2.42 7.75
CA PRO A 311 1.51 2.45 8.02
C PRO A 311 1.88 3.08 9.37
N GLU A 312 1.16 4.11 9.80
CA GLU A 312 1.37 4.80 11.07
C GLU A 312 1.24 3.87 12.28
N TRP A 313 0.55 2.74 12.11
CA TRP A 313 0.32 1.75 13.14
C TRP A 313 1.35 0.63 13.19
N GLU A 314 2.20 0.47 12.16
CA GLU A 314 3.18 -0.62 12.10
C GLU A 314 4.05 -0.72 13.38
N PRO A 315 4.61 0.38 13.93
CA PRO A 315 5.44 0.32 15.13
C PRO A 315 4.69 -0.14 16.38
N TYR A 316 3.35 -0.07 16.37
CA TYR A 316 2.50 -0.33 17.53
C TYR A 316 1.90 -1.74 17.54
N HIS A 317 2.22 -2.60 16.57
CA HIS A 317 1.76 -3.99 16.53
C HIS A 317 1.97 -4.75 17.84
N PRO A 318 3.11 -4.64 18.56
CA PRO A 318 3.30 -5.34 19.83
C PRO A 318 2.31 -4.98 20.95
N ILE A 319 1.72 -3.77 20.92
CA ILE A 319 0.85 -3.27 22.00
C ILE A 319 -0.63 -3.14 21.63
N VAL A 320 -0.95 -3.08 20.33
CA VAL A 320 -2.32 -3.02 19.81
C VAL A 320 -2.75 -4.35 19.16
N ALA A 321 -1.81 -5.22 18.85
CA ALA A 321 -2.04 -6.59 18.37
C ALA A 321 -3.00 -6.67 17.16
N GLY A 322 -3.92 -7.63 17.17
CA GLY A 322 -4.84 -7.91 16.07
C GLY A 322 -5.74 -6.74 15.69
N GLN A 323 -5.99 -5.80 16.60
CA GLN A 323 -6.87 -4.66 16.33
C GLN A 323 -6.37 -3.77 15.19
N LEU A 324 -5.06 -3.76 14.92
CA LEU A 324 -4.48 -3.02 13.79
C LEU A 324 -4.94 -3.54 12.43
N GLY A 325 -5.25 -4.84 12.33
CA GLY A 325 -5.83 -5.40 11.12
C GLY A 325 -7.21 -4.83 10.81
N ASN A 326 -7.99 -4.45 11.82
CA ASN A 326 -9.29 -3.79 11.63
C ASN A 326 -9.13 -2.37 11.09
N PHE A 327 -8.06 -1.66 11.46
CA PHE A 327 -7.77 -0.32 10.91
C PHE A 327 -7.34 -0.41 9.46
N ALA A 328 -6.49 -1.39 9.13
CA ALA A 328 -6.11 -1.71 7.76
C ALA A 328 -7.35 -2.08 6.91
N LEU A 329 -8.23 -2.96 7.42
CA LEU A 329 -9.47 -3.36 6.76
C LEU A 329 -10.41 -2.16 6.53
N LYS A 330 -10.58 -1.30 7.54
CA LYS A 330 -11.36 -0.06 7.42
C LYS A 330 -10.84 0.83 6.29
N ASN A 331 -9.53 1.06 6.24
CA ASN A 331 -8.91 1.88 5.18
C ASN A 331 -9.05 1.23 3.79
N TYR A 332 -8.94 -0.09 3.70
CA TYR A 332 -9.19 -0.86 2.48
C TYR A 332 -10.63 -0.69 1.98
N ILE A 333 -11.61 -0.87 2.87
CA ILE A 333 -13.03 -0.74 2.55
C ILE A 333 -13.38 0.67 2.08
N LEU A 334 -12.92 1.70 2.79
CA LEU A 334 -13.19 3.08 2.40
C LEU A 334 -12.63 3.43 1.02
N LYS A 335 -11.53 2.78 0.61
CA LYS A 335 -10.91 2.99 -0.71
C LYS A 335 -11.58 2.19 -1.81
N HIS A 336 -11.93 0.93 -1.56
CA HIS A 336 -12.32 -0.02 -2.61
C HIS A 336 -13.80 -0.37 -2.64
N HIS A 337 -14.51 -0.20 -1.53
CA HIS A 337 -15.89 -0.64 -1.36
C HIS A 337 -16.74 0.42 -0.65
N PRO A 338 -16.83 1.65 -1.21
CA PRO A 338 -17.55 2.76 -0.55
C PRO A 338 -19.05 2.49 -0.37
N ASP A 339 -19.64 1.63 -1.20
CA ASP A 339 -21.07 1.29 -1.17
C ASP A 339 -21.36 -0.04 -0.45
N VAL A 340 -20.38 -0.61 0.28
CA VAL A 340 -20.57 -1.88 0.98
C VAL A 340 -21.66 -1.76 2.04
N LYS A 341 -22.53 -2.77 2.14
CA LYS A 341 -23.63 -2.77 3.11
C LYS A 341 -23.27 -3.47 4.41
N ARG A 342 -22.43 -4.49 4.36
CA ARG A 342 -22.03 -5.33 5.50
C ARG A 342 -20.53 -5.61 5.49
N ILE A 343 -19.96 -5.70 6.68
CA ILE A 343 -18.53 -5.98 6.89
C ILE A 343 -18.44 -7.20 7.78
N GLY A 344 -17.74 -8.22 7.28
CA GLY A 344 -17.36 -9.40 8.05
C GLY A 344 -15.93 -9.29 8.55
N VAL A 345 -15.69 -9.78 9.76
CA VAL A 345 -14.37 -9.84 10.37
C VAL A 345 -14.19 -11.18 11.05
N CYS A 346 -13.05 -11.81 10.84
CA CYS A 346 -12.60 -12.96 11.60
C CYS A 346 -11.11 -12.84 11.92
N LEU A 347 -10.61 -13.72 12.78
CA LEU A 347 -9.19 -13.89 13.03
C LEU A 347 -8.73 -15.19 12.39
N TYR A 348 -7.42 -15.32 12.15
CA TYR A 348 -6.78 -16.48 11.52
C TYR A 348 -7.19 -17.87 12.06
N ARG A 349 -7.65 -17.93 13.31
CA ARG A 349 -8.17 -19.16 13.95
C ARG A 349 -9.56 -19.00 14.56
N LYS A 350 -10.22 -17.84 14.46
CA LYS A 350 -11.50 -17.60 15.14
C LYS A 350 -12.52 -16.94 14.21
N PHE A 351 -13.72 -17.49 14.13
CA PHE A 351 -14.79 -16.97 13.27
C PHE A 351 -16.18 -17.30 13.84
N ILE A 352 -17.20 -16.55 13.40
CA ILE A 352 -18.60 -16.86 13.70
C ILE A 352 -19.23 -17.65 12.55
N SER A 353 -19.94 -18.72 12.87
CA SER A 353 -20.80 -19.46 11.95
C SER A 353 -22.28 -19.31 12.33
N ARG A 354 -23.19 -19.39 11.35
CA ARG A 354 -24.65 -19.37 11.60
C ARG A 354 -25.13 -20.53 12.48
N GLU A 355 -24.49 -21.68 12.33
CA GLU A 355 -24.84 -22.92 13.04
C GLU A 355 -23.60 -23.52 13.72
N ARG A 356 -23.79 -24.34 14.76
CA ARG A 356 -22.66 -25.04 15.40
C ARG A 356 -22.07 -26.06 14.43
N ILE A 357 -20.74 -26.10 14.33
CA ILE A 357 -20.03 -26.97 13.40
C ILE A 357 -19.68 -28.30 14.07
N SER A 358 -18.83 -28.27 15.09
CA SER A 358 -18.42 -29.49 15.81
C SER A 358 -19.30 -29.78 17.03
N GLY A 359 -19.83 -28.74 17.68
CA GLY A 359 -20.49 -28.84 18.97
C GLY A 359 -19.57 -29.25 20.12
N VAL A 360 -18.25 -29.26 19.91
CA VAL A 360 -17.24 -29.64 20.90
C VAL A 360 -16.68 -28.38 21.53
N PRO A 361 -17.01 -28.05 22.80
CA PRO A 361 -16.49 -26.85 23.44
C PRO A 361 -14.98 -26.92 23.65
N ALA A 362 -14.28 -25.80 23.54
CA ALA A 362 -12.87 -25.70 23.92
C ALA A 362 -12.71 -25.88 25.43
N GLU A 363 -11.69 -26.64 25.87
CA GLU A 363 -11.51 -27.04 27.27
C GLU A 363 -11.45 -25.86 28.25
N ASP A 364 -10.77 -24.77 27.86
CA ASP A 364 -10.59 -23.57 28.69
C ASP A 364 -11.49 -22.39 28.29
N ASN A 365 -12.39 -22.59 27.32
CA ASN A 365 -13.35 -21.56 26.91
C ASN A 365 -14.60 -22.18 26.29
N TRP A 366 -15.54 -22.50 27.17
CA TRP A 366 -16.81 -23.16 26.84
C TRP A 366 -17.70 -22.41 25.83
N MET A 367 -17.43 -21.13 25.57
CA MET A 367 -18.17 -20.32 24.59
C MET A 367 -17.75 -20.60 23.15
N MET A 368 -16.58 -21.23 22.94
CA MET A 368 -16.04 -21.53 21.61
C MET A 368 -16.13 -23.02 21.32
N ASP A 369 -16.51 -23.37 20.10
CA ASP A 369 -16.39 -24.73 19.60
C ASP A 369 -15.05 -24.93 18.90
N VAL A 370 -14.35 -26.02 19.20
CA VAL A 370 -13.14 -26.39 18.44
C VAL A 370 -13.51 -27.07 17.14
N VAL A 371 -12.92 -26.65 16.04
CA VAL A 371 -13.11 -27.23 14.72
C VAL A 371 -11.75 -27.67 14.22
N SER A 372 -11.59 -28.98 13.96
CA SER A 372 -10.33 -29.49 13.41
C SER A 372 -10.11 -28.95 11.99
N ASP A 373 -8.86 -28.75 11.60
CA ASP A 373 -8.47 -28.43 10.22
C ASP A 373 -9.08 -29.41 9.20
N SER A 374 -9.14 -30.70 9.56
CA SER A 374 -9.73 -31.74 8.70
C SER A 374 -11.24 -31.66 8.55
N ASP A 375 -11.96 -31.10 9.54
CA ASP A 375 -13.40 -30.85 9.45
C ASP A 375 -13.67 -29.53 8.73
N PHE A 376 -12.78 -28.56 8.91
CA PHE A 376 -12.82 -27.29 8.21
C PHE A 376 -12.81 -27.50 6.68
N GLU A 377 -11.94 -28.37 6.16
CA GLU A 377 -11.86 -28.67 4.72
C GLU A 377 -13.09 -29.38 4.12
N LYS A 378 -13.94 -29.99 4.94
CA LYS A 378 -15.06 -30.84 4.49
C LYS A 378 -16.43 -30.15 4.51
N GLN A 379 -16.51 -28.94 5.06
CA GLN A 379 -17.77 -28.22 5.29
C GLN A 379 -17.92 -27.04 4.32
N ASP A 380 -19.16 -26.62 4.04
CA ASP A 380 -19.45 -25.38 3.32
C ASP A 380 -19.29 -24.17 4.25
N LEU A 381 -18.04 -23.86 4.59
CA LEU A 381 -17.72 -22.74 5.46
C LEU A 381 -18.08 -21.39 4.84
N ALA A 382 -18.09 -21.30 3.52
CA ALA A 382 -18.53 -20.12 2.82
C ALA A 382 -19.99 -19.80 3.15
N GLY A 383 -20.86 -20.80 3.04
CA GLY A 383 -22.26 -20.70 3.46
C GLY A 383 -22.43 -20.49 4.97
N MET A 384 -21.56 -21.04 5.80
CA MET A 384 -21.67 -20.92 7.27
C MET A 384 -21.23 -19.55 7.81
N MET A 385 -20.21 -18.93 7.21
CA MET A 385 -19.68 -17.62 7.59
C MET A 385 -20.50 -16.46 7.00
N ALA A 386 -21.25 -16.71 5.92
CA ALA A 386 -22.13 -15.71 5.33
C ALA A 386 -23.36 -15.45 6.24
N PRO A 387 -23.75 -14.19 6.47
CA PRO A 387 -24.90 -13.85 7.32
C PRO A 387 -26.27 -14.19 6.69
N GLY A 388 -26.29 -14.64 5.43
CA GLY A 388 -27.52 -14.77 4.65
C GLY A 388 -28.21 -13.40 4.45
N GLU A 389 -29.51 -13.34 4.72
CA GLU A 389 -30.30 -12.10 4.63
C GLU A 389 -30.21 -11.23 5.90
N GLN A 390 -29.49 -11.66 6.94
CA GLN A 390 -29.41 -10.92 8.20
C GLN A 390 -28.43 -9.75 8.12
N ASP A 391 -28.74 -8.66 8.82
CA ASP A 391 -27.87 -7.48 8.95
C ASP A 391 -26.62 -7.78 9.79
N PHE A 392 -26.75 -8.73 10.74
CA PHE A 392 -25.70 -9.14 11.67
C PHE A 392 -25.51 -10.66 11.66
N LEU A 393 -24.30 -11.08 12.03
CA LEU A 393 -23.98 -12.42 12.49
C LEU A 393 -22.91 -12.30 13.59
N ILE A 394 -23.29 -12.43 14.85
CA ILE A 394 -22.42 -12.13 16.01
C ILE A 394 -22.34 -13.31 16.97
N GLY A 395 -21.30 -13.38 17.78
CA GLY A 395 -21.17 -14.42 18.80
C GLY A 395 -22.24 -14.30 19.89
N GLN A 396 -22.48 -15.39 20.61
CA GLN A 396 -23.29 -15.37 21.83
C GLN A 396 -22.65 -14.50 22.91
N THR A 397 -23.49 -13.89 23.74
CA THR A 397 -23.03 -13.11 24.89
C THR A 397 -22.58 -14.02 26.03
N CYS A 398 -21.55 -13.60 26.77
CA CYS A 398 -21.20 -14.16 28.06
C CYS A 398 -21.25 -13.10 29.16
N GLY A 399 -21.16 -13.55 30.41
CA GLY A 399 -21.00 -12.68 31.57
C GLY A 399 -19.72 -13.01 32.32
N PHE A 400 -19.25 -12.07 33.13
CA PHE A 400 -18.10 -12.28 34.00
C PHE A 400 -18.56 -12.66 35.40
N THR A 401 -17.90 -13.65 35.98
CA THR A 401 -18.14 -14.08 37.37
C THR A 401 -16.84 -14.01 38.15
N LEU A 402 -16.84 -13.27 39.26
CA LEU A 402 -15.73 -13.21 40.21
C LEU A 402 -16.25 -13.59 41.60
N ASN A 403 -15.60 -14.54 42.25
CA ASN A 403 -16.00 -15.06 43.56
C ASN A 403 -17.48 -15.51 43.65
N GLY A 404 -18.04 -16.01 42.54
CA GLY A 404 -19.44 -16.44 42.47
C GLY A 404 -20.46 -15.33 42.23
N GLU A 405 -20.02 -14.07 42.08
CA GLU A 405 -20.89 -12.92 41.80
C GLU A 405 -20.65 -12.37 40.39
N SER A 406 -21.70 -11.80 39.80
CA SER A 406 -21.62 -11.17 38.47
C SER A 406 -20.80 -9.88 38.55
N ALA A 407 -19.74 -9.81 37.75
CA ALA A 407 -18.81 -8.69 37.70
C ALA A 407 -19.03 -7.83 36.45
N GLY A 408 -18.98 -6.51 36.63
CA GLY A 408 -18.94 -5.55 35.53
C GLY A 408 -17.56 -5.51 34.85
N TYR A 409 -17.46 -4.82 33.71
CA TYR A 409 -16.22 -4.69 32.93
C TYR A 409 -15.03 -4.23 33.77
N LEU A 410 -15.16 -3.18 34.59
CA LEU A 410 -14.02 -2.67 35.36
C LEU A 410 -13.55 -3.66 36.42
N LEU A 411 -14.49 -4.28 37.14
CA LEU A 411 -14.17 -5.26 38.17
C LEU A 411 -13.48 -6.49 37.57
N HIS A 412 -14.03 -7.03 36.49
CA HIS A 412 -13.41 -8.14 35.75
C HIS A 412 -12.04 -7.76 35.19
N TYR A 413 -11.93 -6.59 34.55
CA TYR A 413 -10.67 -6.11 33.98
C TYR A 413 -9.59 -5.96 35.04
N SER A 414 -9.90 -5.41 36.21
CA SER A 414 -8.95 -5.22 37.32
C SER A 414 -8.38 -6.53 37.89
N HIS A 415 -9.07 -7.65 37.67
CA HIS A 415 -8.61 -8.96 38.11
C HIS A 415 -7.70 -9.63 37.06
N ALA A 416 -8.00 -9.46 35.77
CA ALA A 416 -7.26 -10.07 34.66
C ALA A 416 -6.12 -9.19 34.12
N HIS A 417 -6.20 -7.88 34.33
CA HIS A 417 -5.35 -6.85 33.73
C HIS A 417 -5.15 -5.67 34.70
N HIS A 418 -4.38 -4.66 34.29
CA HIS A 418 -4.16 -3.46 35.09
C HIS A 418 -5.31 -2.46 34.94
N ALA A 419 -6.08 -2.24 36.01
CA ALA A 419 -7.23 -1.32 36.02
C ALA A 419 -6.90 0.09 35.51
N GLU A 420 -5.68 0.57 35.75
CA GLU A 420 -5.10 1.81 35.22
C GLU A 420 -5.33 1.97 33.71
N ASP A 421 -5.14 0.90 32.93
CA ASP A 421 -5.19 0.95 31.47
C ASP A 421 -6.62 1.23 31.02
N LEU A 422 -7.61 0.53 31.60
CA LEU A 422 -9.02 0.76 31.27
C LEU A 422 -9.49 2.16 31.71
N LEU A 423 -9.05 2.65 32.87
CA LEU A 423 -9.39 3.99 33.34
C LEU A 423 -8.85 5.09 32.39
N ARG A 424 -7.60 4.98 31.96
CA ARG A 424 -7.00 5.91 30.98
C ARG A 424 -7.71 5.81 29.63
N PHE A 425 -7.96 4.61 29.16
CA PHE A 425 -8.64 4.37 27.91
C PHE A 425 -10.05 4.98 27.90
N THR A 426 -10.81 4.81 28.98
CA THR A 426 -12.13 5.42 29.14
C THR A 426 -12.07 6.93 29.21
N ALA A 427 -11.07 7.50 29.89
CA ALA A 427 -10.88 8.95 29.90
C ALA A 427 -10.67 9.50 28.48
N GLU A 428 -9.82 8.86 27.68
CA GLU A 428 -9.61 9.25 26.26
C GLU A 428 -10.88 9.08 25.43
N ALA A 429 -11.62 7.98 25.62
CA ALA A 429 -12.89 7.76 24.92
C ALA A 429 -13.92 8.86 25.25
N VAL A 430 -13.92 9.37 26.49
CA VAL A 430 -14.80 10.47 26.90
C VAL A 430 -14.36 11.80 26.31
N GLU A 431 -13.06 12.11 26.38
CA GLU A 431 -12.49 13.34 25.81
C GLU A 431 -12.72 13.45 24.30
N LEU A 432 -12.66 12.33 23.58
CA LEU A 432 -12.93 12.26 22.14
C LEU A 432 -14.43 12.16 21.79
N GLY A 433 -15.32 12.11 22.80
CA GLY A 433 -16.77 11.99 22.60
C GLY A 433 -17.26 10.62 22.12
N VAL A 434 -16.38 9.60 22.12
CA VAL A 434 -16.72 8.21 21.79
C VAL A 434 -17.65 7.61 22.84
N LEU A 435 -17.39 7.91 24.12
CA LEU A 435 -18.27 7.59 25.24
C LEU A 435 -18.77 8.89 25.87
N GLN A 436 -20.06 9.03 26.14
CA GLN A 436 -20.53 10.21 26.87
C GLN A 436 -20.19 10.09 28.35
N ALA A 437 -19.88 11.20 29.02
CA ALA A 437 -19.56 11.19 30.45
C ALA A 437 -20.65 10.54 31.33
N SER A 438 -21.92 10.67 30.93
CA SER A 438 -23.06 10.03 31.59
C SER A 438 -23.11 8.50 31.44
N GLU A 439 -22.35 7.93 30.51
CA GLU A 439 -22.34 6.50 30.19
C GLU A 439 -21.21 5.74 30.89
N VAL A 440 -20.26 6.44 31.52
CA VAL A 440 -19.08 5.84 32.14
C VAL A 440 -19.44 4.81 33.21
N ASP A 441 -20.40 5.13 34.08
CA ASP A 441 -20.87 4.20 35.11
C ASP A 441 -21.49 2.94 34.50
N ALA A 442 -22.32 3.11 33.46
CA ALA A 442 -22.94 1.99 32.75
C ALA A 442 -21.90 1.14 31.99
N PHE A 443 -20.88 1.76 31.41
CA PHE A 443 -19.78 1.07 30.74
C PHE A 443 -18.98 0.21 31.72
N PHE A 444 -18.55 0.77 32.85
CA PHE A 444 -17.78 0.02 33.85
C PHE A 444 -18.58 -1.08 34.53
N ASN A 445 -19.89 -0.90 34.67
CA ASN A 445 -20.79 -1.88 35.28
C ASN A 445 -21.46 -2.82 34.27
N GLU A 446 -21.12 -2.76 32.98
CA GLU A 446 -21.69 -3.67 31.97
C GLU A 446 -21.31 -5.12 32.30
N LYS A 447 -22.32 -6.00 32.31
CA LYS A 447 -22.20 -7.41 32.71
C LYS A 447 -22.36 -8.37 31.55
N VAL A 448 -22.85 -7.87 30.40
CA VAL A 448 -22.97 -8.62 29.16
C VAL A 448 -21.75 -8.33 28.29
N PHE A 449 -21.12 -9.37 27.76
CA PHE A 449 -19.91 -9.25 26.97
C PHE A 449 -20.04 -10.05 25.67
N LEU A 450 -19.70 -9.42 24.56
CA LEU A 450 -19.54 -10.08 23.27
C LEU A 450 -18.04 -10.32 23.07
N MET A 451 -17.64 -11.60 23.11
CA MET A 451 -16.23 -11.97 23.02
C MET A 451 -15.68 -11.61 21.63
N GLY A 452 -14.58 -10.85 21.58
CA GLY A 452 -14.08 -10.23 20.35
C GLY A 452 -14.83 -8.96 19.92
N GLY A 453 -15.88 -8.52 20.62
CA GLY A 453 -16.57 -7.25 20.37
C GLY A 453 -17.00 -7.06 18.91
N ILE A 454 -16.40 -6.07 18.24
CA ILE A 454 -16.61 -5.78 16.81
C ILE A 454 -15.49 -6.34 15.91
N GLU A 455 -14.56 -7.10 16.47
CA GLU A 455 -13.40 -7.70 15.78
C GLU A 455 -13.71 -9.10 15.23
N ILE A 456 -14.85 -9.69 15.57
CA ILE A 456 -15.27 -11.00 15.06
C ILE A 456 -16.79 -11.01 14.86
N GLY A 457 -17.24 -11.26 13.63
CA GLY A 457 -18.65 -11.31 13.25
C GLY A 457 -18.94 -10.60 11.94
N VAL A 458 -20.22 -10.42 11.62
CA VAL A 458 -20.69 -9.63 10.47
C VAL A 458 -21.61 -8.52 10.98
N PHE A 459 -21.42 -7.33 10.44
CA PHE A 459 -22.04 -6.11 10.92
C PHE A 459 -22.52 -5.24 9.75
N PRO A 460 -23.53 -4.37 9.95
CA PRO A 460 -23.81 -3.28 9.02
C PRO A 460 -22.57 -2.37 8.87
N ALA A 461 -22.22 -2.06 7.63
CA ALA A 461 -21.01 -1.33 7.31
C ALA A 461 -20.96 0.05 7.98
N ALA A 462 -22.07 0.79 7.96
CA ALA A 462 -22.16 2.11 8.59
C ALA A 462 -21.86 2.08 10.09
N PHE A 463 -22.37 1.06 10.81
CA PHE A 463 -22.09 0.88 12.23
C PHE A 463 -20.62 0.52 12.45
N TRP A 464 -20.11 -0.48 11.74
CA TRP A 464 -18.76 -0.99 11.96
C TRP A 464 -17.68 0.04 11.63
N LEU A 465 -17.80 0.75 10.51
CA LEU A 465 -16.85 1.81 10.13
C LEU A 465 -16.80 2.93 11.17
N ALA A 466 -17.96 3.35 11.70
CA ALA A 466 -18.03 4.36 12.75
C ALA A 466 -17.42 3.86 14.07
N ALA A 467 -17.73 2.63 14.48
CA ALA A 467 -17.24 2.04 15.72
C ALA A 467 -15.72 1.80 15.68
N VAL A 468 -15.19 1.29 14.57
CA VAL A 468 -13.75 1.06 14.40
C VAL A 468 -12.98 2.38 14.36
N ALA A 469 -13.48 3.42 13.67
CA ALA A 469 -12.85 4.74 13.69
C ALA A 469 -12.84 5.38 15.09
N ALA A 470 -13.90 5.17 15.87
CA ALA A 470 -13.99 5.63 17.26
C ALA A 470 -12.97 4.91 18.16
N ILE A 471 -12.83 3.59 18.00
CA ILE A 471 -11.82 2.81 18.74
C ILE A 471 -10.41 3.22 18.31
N GLU A 472 -10.16 3.40 17.01
CA GLU A 472 -8.86 3.80 16.47
C GLU A 472 -8.40 5.14 17.02
N SER A 473 -9.26 6.16 17.00
CA SER A 473 -8.94 7.47 17.56
C SER A 473 -8.65 7.41 19.06
N THR A 474 -9.39 6.57 19.80
CA THR A 474 -9.15 6.34 21.24
C THR A 474 -7.81 5.67 21.50
N ILE A 475 -7.48 4.60 20.76
CA ILE A 475 -6.18 3.94 20.86
C ILE A 475 -5.07 4.92 20.47
N TRP A 476 -5.26 5.72 19.42
CA TRP A 476 -4.26 6.68 18.95
C TRP A 476 -3.93 7.69 20.05
N ALA A 477 -4.95 8.28 20.68
CA ALA A 477 -4.76 9.17 21.81
C ALA A 477 -4.03 8.47 22.98
N CYS A 478 -4.38 7.21 23.27
CA CYS A 478 -3.72 6.46 24.34
C CYS A 478 -2.24 6.20 24.06
N VAL A 479 -1.88 5.73 22.86
CA VAL A 479 -0.48 5.43 22.52
C VAL A 479 0.39 6.70 22.47
N GLN A 480 -0.20 7.84 22.10
CA GLN A 480 0.51 9.12 22.07
C GLN A 480 0.70 9.72 23.47
N ARG A 481 -0.27 9.55 24.38
CA ARG A 481 -0.26 10.20 25.71
C ARG A 481 0.34 9.35 26.80
N TYR A 482 0.18 8.03 26.71
CA TYR A 482 0.56 7.11 27.78
C TYR A 482 1.61 6.12 27.25
N PRO A 483 2.90 6.31 27.61
CA PRO A 483 3.96 5.37 27.27
C PRO A 483 3.88 4.13 28.18
N VAL A 484 2.77 3.40 28.10
CA VAL A 484 2.52 2.20 28.90
C VAL A 484 3.49 1.11 28.48
N GLN A 485 4.30 0.66 29.44
CA GLN A 485 5.16 -0.51 29.29
C GLN A 485 4.61 -1.62 30.18
N ARG A 486 4.38 -2.78 29.55
CA ARG A 486 3.90 -4.02 30.18
C ARG A 486 4.74 -5.16 29.62
N GLU A 487 4.77 -6.27 30.34
CA GLU A 487 5.54 -7.46 29.94
C GLU A 487 4.63 -8.63 29.57
N GLY A 488 5.12 -9.50 28.69
CA GLY A 488 4.44 -10.73 28.28
C GLY A 488 3.01 -10.46 27.78
N TYR A 489 2.05 -11.24 28.30
CA TYR A 489 0.64 -11.16 27.89
C TYR A 489 0.02 -9.75 28.05
N GLN A 490 0.52 -8.94 29.00
CA GLN A 490 -0.02 -7.62 29.31
C GLN A 490 0.46 -6.52 28.34
N THR A 491 1.42 -6.80 27.43
CA THR A 491 1.86 -5.81 26.40
C THR A 491 0.70 -5.26 25.58
N ARG A 492 -0.35 -6.08 25.38
CA ARG A 492 -1.53 -5.78 24.57
C ARG A 492 -2.62 -4.99 25.29
N ALA A 493 -2.25 -4.17 26.28
CA ALA A 493 -3.20 -3.46 27.16
C ALA A 493 -4.29 -2.72 26.39
N TRP A 494 -3.93 -2.03 25.30
CA TRP A 494 -4.88 -1.27 24.48
C TRP A 494 -5.81 -2.14 23.66
N ALA A 495 -5.37 -3.32 23.23
CA ALA A 495 -6.25 -4.30 22.57
C ALA A 495 -7.32 -4.82 23.54
N PHE A 496 -6.94 -5.12 24.79
CA PHE A 496 -7.90 -5.57 25.79
C PHE A 496 -8.94 -4.49 26.13
N CYS A 497 -8.52 -3.23 26.22
CA CYS A 497 -9.42 -2.10 26.42
C CYS A 497 -10.36 -1.91 25.22
N ALA A 498 -9.83 -1.99 23.99
CA ALA A 498 -10.59 -1.87 22.75
C ALA A 498 -11.68 -2.94 22.66
N GLU A 499 -11.42 -4.19 23.07
CA GLU A 499 -12.42 -5.25 23.08
C GLU A 499 -13.62 -4.91 23.98
N ARG A 500 -13.39 -4.28 25.15
CA ARG A 500 -14.48 -3.87 26.06
C ARG A 500 -15.28 -2.72 25.45
N LEU A 501 -14.60 -1.72 24.91
CA LEU A 501 -15.28 -0.60 24.26
C LEU A 501 -16.08 -1.08 23.04
N GLY A 502 -15.52 -1.92 22.18
CA GLY A 502 -16.20 -2.50 21.02
C GLY A 502 -17.44 -3.31 21.41
N SER A 503 -17.32 -4.18 22.42
CA SER A 503 -18.47 -4.92 22.97
C SER A 503 -19.56 -3.96 23.47
N TYR A 504 -19.21 -2.91 24.22
CA TYR A 504 -20.17 -1.94 24.73
C TYR A 504 -20.88 -1.14 23.63
N LEU A 505 -20.12 -0.64 22.64
CA LEU A 505 -20.69 0.10 21.49
C LEU A 505 -21.67 -0.77 20.70
N LEU A 506 -21.32 -2.05 20.51
CA LEU A 506 -22.20 -3.02 19.86
C LEU A 506 -23.46 -3.29 20.67
N LEU A 507 -23.35 -3.58 21.97
CA LEU A 507 -24.50 -3.82 22.84
C LEU A 507 -25.42 -2.60 22.91
N LYS A 508 -24.86 -1.39 23.01
CA LYS A 508 -25.61 -0.14 22.98
C LYS A 508 -26.42 -0.01 21.69
N TYR A 509 -25.77 -0.25 20.54
CA TYR A 509 -26.44 -0.22 19.24
C TYR A 509 -27.53 -1.28 19.13
N LEU A 510 -27.24 -2.53 19.49
CA LEU A 510 -28.18 -3.65 19.39
C LEU A 510 -29.41 -3.43 20.28
N ARG A 511 -29.22 -3.02 21.54
CA ARG A 511 -30.33 -2.72 22.47
C ARG A 511 -31.17 -1.54 21.97
N GLN A 512 -30.54 -0.52 21.39
CA GLN A 512 -31.26 0.63 20.84
C GLN A 512 -32.09 0.27 19.61
N GLN A 513 -31.56 -0.54 18.68
CA GLN A 513 -32.21 -0.84 17.41
C GLN A 513 -33.18 -2.02 17.49
N TYR A 514 -32.89 -3.03 18.31
CA TYR A 514 -33.61 -4.30 18.33
C TYR A 514 -34.17 -4.68 19.70
N GLY A 515 -33.77 -3.98 20.77
CA GLY A 515 -34.16 -4.30 22.14
C GLY A 515 -33.49 -5.57 22.68
N ASP A 516 -33.76 -5.87 23.94
CA ASP A 516 -33.26 -7.05 24.68
C ASP A 516 -34.48 -7.91 25.07
N PRO A 517 -34.60 -9.17 24.60
CA PRO A 517 -33.60 -10.00 23.92
C PRO A 517 -33.67 -9.96 22.37
N GLY A 518 -34.27 -8.93 21.77
CA GLY A 518 -34.56 -8.92 20.33
C GLY A 518 -33.34 -9.04 19.39
N TYR A 519 -32.13 -8.71 19.87
CA TYR A 519 -30.89 -8.90 19.12
C TYR A 519 -30.37 -10.35 19.12
N GLU A 520 -30.85 -11.23 20.01
CA GLU A 520 -30.36 -12.62 20.11
C GLU A 520 -30.62 -13.44 18.83
N LYS A 521 -31.55 -12.99 17.98
CA LYS A 521 -31.81 -13.59 16.66
C LYS A 521 -30.60 -13.56 15.71
N PHE A 522 -29.61 -12.71 16.00
CA PHE A 522 -28.38 -12.57 15.22
C PHE A 522 -27.23 -13.43 15.76
N PHE A 523 -27.46 -14.22 16.82
CA PHE A 523 -26.44 -15.07 17.39
C PHE A 523 -26.06 -16.22 16.47
N GLY A 524 -24.75 -16.37 16.29
CA GLY A 524 -24.09 -17.53 15.73
C GLY A 524 -23.20 -18.20 16.77
N GLN A 525 -22.44 -19.20 16.31
CA GLN A 525 -21.46 -19.92 17.12
C GLN A 525 -20.07 -19.37 16.87
N LEU A 526 -19.33 -19.07 17.95
CA LEU A 526 -17.91 -18.77 17.85
C LEU A 526 -17.11 -20.08 17.76
N ASN A 527 -16.21 -20.16 16.78
CA ASN A 527 -15.41 -21.34 16.52
C ASN A 527 -13.91 -21.02 16.64
N LEU A 528 -13.13 -22.02 17.04
CA LEU A 528 -11.68 -22.01 17.10
C LEU A 528 -11.13 -23.12 16.21
N ILE A 529 -10.28 -22.76 15.25
CA ILE A 529 -9.62 -23.73 14.36
C ILE A 529 -8.42 -24.35 15.09
N THR A 530 -8.39 -25.67 15.17
CA THR A 530 -7.31 -26.45 15.80
C THR A 530 -6.66 -27.41 14.80
N LYS A 531 -5.41 -27.81 15.07
CA LYS A 531 -4.67 -28.75 14.21
C LYS A 531 -4.97 -30.18 14.65
N GLY A 532 -5.52 -31.01 13.77
CA GLY A 532 -6.00 -32.36 14.13
C GLY A 532 -7.06 -32.34 15.23
N ASP A 533 -7.11 -33.38 16.06
CA ASP A 533 -8.12 -33.55 17.13
C ASP A 533 -7.82 -32.76 18.41
N ALA A 534 -6.99 -31.72 18.35
CA ALA A 534 -6.64 -30.93 19.53
C ALA A 534 -7.84 -30.10 20.02
N THR A 535 -8.16 -30.22 21.31
CA THR A 535 -9.26 -29.52 21.99
C THR A 535 -8.81 -28.32 22.82
N LEU A 536 -7.49 -28.14 22.96
CA LEU A 536 -6.86 -27.11 23.78
C LEU A 536 -6.85 -25.73 23.11
N TYR A 537 -7.29 -24.73 23.87
CA TYR A 537 -7.11 -23.32 23.52
C TYR A 537 -5.67 -22.91 23.82
N VAL A 538 -4.88 -22.63 22.79
CA VAL A 538 -3.55 -22.02 22.95
C VAL A 538 -3.64 -20.53 22.60
N PRO A 539 -3.54 -19.62 23.58
CA PRO A 539 -3.50 -18.19 23.32
C PRO A 539 -2.41 -17.87 22.30
N SER A 540 -2.71 -17.01 21.34
CA SER A 540 -1.68 -16.43 20.47
C SER A 540 -0.73 -15.62 21.36
N ASN A 541 0.53 -16.06 21.46
CA ASN A 541 1.60 -15.27 22.06
C ASN A 541 1.85 -14.02 21.22
#